data_AF-X1HPA9-F1
#
_entry.id   AF-X1HPA9-F1
#
_cell.length_a   1.000
_cell.length_b   1.000
_cell.length_c   1.000
_cell.angle_alpha   90.00
_cell.angle_beta   90.00
_cell.angle_gamma   90.00
#
_symmetry.space_group_name_H-M   'P 1'
#
loop_
_entity.id
_entity.type
_entity.pdbx_description
1 polymer ?
#
loop_
_entity_poly.entity_id
_entity_poly.type
_entity_poly.pdbx_seq_one_letter_code
_entity_poly.pdbx_strand_id
1 'polypeptide(L)' 'MGEREYDLLAGSHLNQKYAQEMQMKLEEAGYFAYLAKVEIEGKEFIRVIVDVNGSLQEVQNVGR' A
#
# COMPACT_ATOMS: atom_id res chain seq x y z
N MET A 1 -7.09 -0.33 -25.36
CA MET A 1 -7.41 -0.63 -23.95
C MET A 1 -6.20 -0.16 -23.16
N GLY A 2 -6.33 0.87 -22.31
CA GLY A 2 -5.21 1.33 -21.49
C GLY A 2 -4.82 0.23 -20.50
N GLU A 3 -3.52 0.06 -20.27
CA GLU A 3 -3.01 -0.85 -19.24
C GLU A 3 -3.56 -0.40 -17.89
N ARG A 4 -4.05 -1.35 -17.08
CA ARG A 4 -4.48 -1.06 -15.72
C ARG A 4 -3.26 -1.06 -14.83
N GLU A 5 -3.00 0.06 -14.18
CA GLU A 5 -2.02 0.16 -13.10
C GLU A 5 -2.63 -0.45 -11.83
N TYR A 6 -1.79 -1.14 -11.07
CA TYR A 6 -2.17 -1.78 -9.81
C TYR A 6 -1.26 -1.29 -8.70
N ASP A 7 -1.86 -1.09 -7.53
CA ASP A 7 -1.14 -0.85 -6.28
C ASP A 7 -1.29 -2.05 -5.33
N LEU A 8 -0.33 -2.21 -4.43
CA LEU A 8 -0.33 -3.26 -3.41
C LEU A 8 -0.77 -2.72 -2.06
N LEU A 9 -1.83 -3.30 -1.49
CA LEU A 9 -2.21 -3.04 -0.10
C LEU A 9 -1.30 -3.84 0.85
N ALA A 10 -0.37 -3.16 1.52
CA ALA A 10 0.57 -3.78 2.46
C ALA A 10 0.02 -3.89 3.89
N GLY A 11 -0.89 -2.98 4.28
CA GLY A 11 -1.48 -2.98 5.63
C GLY A 11 -2.69 -2.08 5.76
N SER A 12 -3.48 -2.29 6.82
CA SER A 12 -4.64 -1.47 7.18
C SER A 12 -4.68 -1.29 8.69
N HIS A 13 -4.62 -0.04 9.16
CA HIS A 13 -4.41 0.29 10.56
C HIS A 13 -5.42 1.32 11.05
N LEU A 14 -5.86 1.19 12.30
CA LEU A 14 -6.66 2.21 12.98
C LEU A 14 -5.78 3.28 13.63
N ASN A 15 -4.50 2.94 13.87
CA ASN A 15 -3.54 3.81 14.53
C ASN A 15 -2.60 4.39 13.49
N GLN A 16 -2.58 5.73 13.40
CA GLN A 16 -1.73 6.46 12.46
C GLN A 16 -0.24 6.18 12.66
N LYS A 17 0.23 6.05 13.90
CA LYS A 17 1.64 5.77 14.20
C LYS A 17 2.07 4.43 13.61
N TYR A 18 1.24 3.39 13.72
CA TYR A 18 1.57 2.08 13.15
C TYR A 18 1.57 2.08 11.63
N ALA A 19 0.65 2.83 10.99
CA ALA A 19 0.66 3.00 9.55
C ALA A 19 1.95 3.70 9.07
N GLN A 20 2.37 4.76 9.77
CA GLN A 20 3.60 5.49 9.49
C GLN A 20 4.85 4.64 9.72
N GLU A 21 4.90 3.85 10.79
CA GLU A 21 6.00 2.91 11.05
C GLU A 21 6.13 1.86 9.94
N MET A 22 5.02 1.36 9.40
CA MET A 22 5.04 0.43 8.27
C MET A 22 5.46 1.13 6.98
N GLN A 23 4.95 2.33 6.69
CA GLN A 23 5.36 3.14 5.55
C GLN A 23 6.89 3.33 5.56
N MET A 24 7.45 3.80 6.68
CA MET A 24 8.90 4.02 6.80
C MET A 24 9.71 2.75 6.53
N LYS A 25 9.28 1.60 7.06
CA LYS A 25 9.98 0.32 6.81
C LYS A 25 9.95 -0.10 5.34
N LEU A 26 8.85 0.17 4.64
CA LEU A 26 8.72 -0.13 3.21
C LEU A 26 9.61 0.82 2.38
N GLU A 27 9.63 2.10 2.73
CA GLU A 27 10.50 3.11 2.11
C GLU A 27 12.00 2.79 2.34
N GLU A 28 12.37 2.39 3.56
CA GLU A 28 13.73 1.92 3.90
C GLU A 28 14.14 0.66 3.13
N ALA A 29 13.16 -0.19 2.78
CA ALA A 29 13.38 -1.37 1.93
C ALA A 29 13.40 -1.04 0.43
N GLY A 30 13.24 0.22 0.04
CA GLY A 30 13.33 0.70 -1.34
C GLY A 30 12.00 0.71 -2.10
N TYR A 31 10.87 0.51 -1.44
CA TYR A 31 9.54 0.61 -2.06
C TYR A 31 9.00 2.03 -2.00
N PHE A 32 8.23 2.44 -3.01
CA PHE A 32 7.45 3.68 -2.93
C PHE A 32 6.12 3.39 -2.23
N ALA A 33 5.95 3.90 -1.01
CA ALA A 33 4.76 3.64 -0.20
C ALA A 33 4.03 4.95 0.17
N TYR A 34 2.71 4.89 0.25
CA TYR A 34 1.88 6.02 0.67
C TYR A 34 0.71 5.58 1.55
N LEU A 35 0.12 6.54 2.26
CA LEU A 35 -1.01 6.30 3.15
C LEU A 35 -2.31 6.78 2.51
N ALA A 36 -3.35 5.96 2.56
CA ALA A 36 -4.70 6.31 2.12
C ALA A 36 -5.72 6.04 3.21
N LYS A 37 -6.63 6.99 3.43
CA LYS A 37 -7.74 6.81 4.37
C LYS A 37 -8.92 6.15 3.66
N VAL A 38 -9.60 5.24 4.36
CA VAL A 38 -10.84 4.63 3.89
C VAL A 38 -11.81 4.48 5.05
N GLU A 39 -13.08 4.72 4.81
CA GLU A 39 -14.14 4.40 5.76
C GLU A 39 -14.76 3.05 5.39
N ILE A 40 -14.84 2.14 6.38
CA ILE A 40 -15.49 0.85 6.25
C ILE A 40 -16.41 0.70 7.46
N GLU A 41 -17.71 0.56 7.21
CA GLU A 41 -18.73 0.37 8.25
C GLU A 41 -18.67 1.45 9.36
N GLY A 42 -18.49 2.71 8.99
CA GLY A 42 -18.44 3.84 9.93
C GLY A 42 -17.11 3.98 10.68
N LYS A 43 -16.08 3.21 10.30
CA LYS A 43 -14.76 3.25 10.91
C LYS A 43 -13.70 3.68 9.90
N GLU A 44 -12.93 4.71 10.22
CA GLU A 44 -11.80 5.15 9.40
C GLU A 44 -10.59 4.24 9.64
N PHE A 45 -10.03 3.72 8.55
CA PHE A 45 -8.78 2.98 8.50
C PHE A 45 -7.75 3.76 7.67
N ILE A 46 -6.49 3.62 8.05
CA ILE A 46 -5.33 4.12 7.32
C ILE A 46 -4.66 2.93 6.66
N ARG A 47 -4.79 2.87 5.33
CA ARG A 47 -4.15 1.86 4.49
C ARG A 47 -2.74 2.30 4.14
N VAL A 48 -1.81 1.35 4.20
CA VAL A 48 -0.44 1.50 3.69
C VAL A 48 -0.40 0.82 2.33
N ILE A 49 -0.13 1.60 1.29
CA ILE A 49 -0.18 1.15 -0.09
C ILE A 49 1.22 1.29 -0.68
N VAL A 50 1.70 0.24 -1.34
CA VAL A 50 2.92 0.28 -2.14
C VAL A 50 2.50 0.51 -3.58
N ASP A 51 2.94 1.64 -4.11
CA ASP A 51 2.83 1.94 -5.53
C ASP A 51 3.87 1.10 -6.26
N VAL A 52 3.38 0.19 -7.08
CA VAL A 52 4.22 -0.68 -7.91
C VAL A 52 4.20 -0.27 -9.37
N ASN A 53 3.41 0.76 -9.76
CA ASN A 53 3.21 1.28 -11.13
C ASN A 53 3.33 0.18 -12.20
N GLY A 54 2.75 -0.98 -11.90
CA GLY A 54 3.14 -2.23 -12.53
C GLY A 54 1.93 -2.94 -13.09
N SER A 55 2.16 -3.66 -14.18
CA SER A 55 1.20 -4.63 -14.70
C SER A 55 0.91 -5.71 -13.64
N LEU A 56 -0.27 -6.32 -13.69
CA LEU A 56 -0.68 -7.39 -12.76
C LEU A 56 0.38 -8.52 -12.64
N GLN A 57 1.13 -8.77 -13.71
CA GLN A 57 2.18 -9.79 -13.75
C GLN A 57 3.44 -9.39 -12.96
N GLU A 58 3.81 -8.10 -12.95
CA GLU A 58 4.91 -7.58 -12.14
C GLU A 58 4.57 -7.63 -10.65
N VAL A 59 3.33 -7.27 -10.32
CA VAL A 59 2.81 -7.29 -8.94
C VAL A 59 2.84 -8.71 -8.34
N GLN A 60 2.52 -9.75 -9.11
CA GLN A 60 2.52 -11.13 -8.65
C GLN A 60 3.91 -11.68 -8.28
N ASN A 61 4.99 -11.02 -8.71
CA ASN A 61 6.36 -11.47 -8.46
C ASN A 61 7.03 -10.76 -7.26
N VAL A 62 6.35 -9.79 -6.64
CA VAL A 62 6.86 -9.10 -5.44
C VAL A 62 6.86 -10.08 -4.25
N GLY A 63 8.05 -10.38 -3.71
CA GLY A 63 8.22 -11.23 -2.52
C GLY A 63 8.53 -12.71 -2.77
N ARG A 64 8.98 -13.09 -3.97
CA ARG A 64 9.65 -14.39 -4.19
C ARG A 64 11.11 -14.40 -3.78
#